data_AF-A0A0L1L3V4-F1
#
_entry.id   AF-A0A0L1L3V4-F1
#
_cell.length_a   1.000
_cell.length_b   1.000
_cell.length_c   1.000
_cell.angle_alpha   90.00
_cell.angle_beta   90.00
_cell.angle_gamma   90.00
#
_symmetry.space_group_name_H-M   'P 1'
#
loop_
_entity.id
_entity.type
_entity.pdbx_description
1 polymer ?
#
loop_
_entity_poly.entity_id
_entity_poly.type
_entity_poly.pdbx_seq_one_letter_code
_entity_poly.pdbx_strand_id
1 'polypeptide(L)' 'HDAYFATGIDAVETNTFGANWSNLSDYGIDDRIEELANKGARIARERAEAAEETDGRMRWVLGSMGPGTKLPSLGHTTYE' A
#
# COMPACT_ATOMS: atom_id res chain seq x y z
N HIS A 1 7.49 -7.75 -3.88
CA HIS A 1 8.23 -7.67 -2.59
C HIS A 1 9.51 -8.51 -2.60
N ASP A 2 9.49 -9.73 -3.11
CA ASP A 2 10.63 -10.67 -3.13
C ASP A 2 11.94 -10.07 -3.64
N ALA A 3 11.91 -9.36 -4.77
CA ALA A 3 13.09 -8.71 -5.32
C ALA A 3 13.72 -7.66 -4.37
N TYR A 4 12.92 -7.01 -3.53
CA TYR A 4 13.40 -6.08 -2.51
C TYR A 4 13.98 -6.82 -1.31
N PHE A 5 13.29 -7.86 -0.80
CA PHE A 5 13.84 -8.67 0.29
C PHE A 5 15.15 -9.37 -0.11
N ALA A 6 15.30 -9.76 -1.38
CA ALA A 6 16.53 -10.34 -1.92
C ALA A 6 17.74 -9.39 -1.86
N THR A 7 17.54 -8.07 -1.70
CA THR A 7 18.64 -7.13 -1.48
C THR A 7 19.05 -7.01 -0.01
N GLY A 8 18.38 -7.73 0.90
CA GLY A 8 18.72 -7.79 2.32
C GLY A 8 18.08 -6.73 3.22
N ILE A 9 17.06 -5.99 2.74
CA ILE A 9 16.31 -5.02 3.56
C ILE A 9 15.34 -5.72 4.52
N ASP A 10 15.01 -5.07 5.63
CA ASP A 10 14.12 -5.64 6.65
C ASP A 10 12.65 -5.22 6.51
N ALA A 11 12.37 -4.17 5.74
CA ALA A 11 11.03 -3.60 5.64
C ALA A 11 10.65 -3.29 4.19
N VAL A 12 9.36 -3.45 3.89
CA VAL A 12 8.76 -3.06 2.60
C VAL A 12 7.44 -2.35 2.83
N GLU A 13 7.07 -1.49 1.90
CA GLU A 13 5.74 -0.89 1.86
C GLU A 13 4.73 -1.79 1.12
N THR A 14 3.47 -1.72 1.54
CA THR A 14 2.35 -2.27 0.77
C THR A 14 2.15 -1.47 -0.51
N ASN A 15 1.70 -2.12 -1.59
CA ASN A 15 1.34 -1.43 -2.83
C ASN A 15 -0.04 -0.78 -2.72
N THR A 16 -0.21 0.16 -1.78
CA THR A 16 -1.50 0.75 -1.41
C THR A 16 -1.48 2.27 -1.34
N PHE A 17 -0.40 2.91 -1.81
CA PHE A 17 -0.26 4.37 -1.78
C PHE A 17 -1.49 5.11 -2.35
N GLY A 18 -2.02 4.64 -3.48
CA GLY A 18 -3.21 5.19 -4.13
C GLY A 18 -4.53 4.50 -3.78
N ALA A 19 -4.58 3.59 -2.80
CA ALA A 19 -5.81 2.92 -2.38
C ALA A 19 -6.62 3.85 -1.45
N ASN A 20 -7.07 4.97 -1.99
CA ASN A 20 -7.85 5.99 -1.29
C ASN A 20 -8.97 6.51 -2.20
N TRP A 21 -9.94 7.20 -1.59
CA TRP A 21 -11.12 7.70 -2.28
C TRP A 21 -10.80 8.58 -3.48
N SER A 22 -9.97 9.61 -3.30
CA SER A 22 -9.68 10.56 -4.38
C SER A 22 -8.98 9.93 -5.59
N ASN A 23 -8.07 8.97 -5.37
CA ASN A 23 -7.36 8.30 -6.44
C ASN A 23 -8.25 7.30 -7.16
N LEU A 24 -8.97 6.44 -6.41
CA LEU A 24 -9.79 5.40 -7.02
C LEU A 24 -11.09 5.93 -7.64
N SER A 25 -11.58 7.08 -7.18
CA SER A 25 -12.70 7.80 -7.81
C SER A 25 -12.37 8.24 -9.23
N ASP A 26 -11.11 8.59 -9.53
CA ASP A 26 -10.68 8.96 -10.90
C ASP A 26 -10.81 7.79 -11.89
N TYR A 27 -10.92 6.56 -11.38
CA TYR A 27 -11.12 5.33 -12.17
C TYR A 27 -12.53 4.72 -12.01
N GLY A 28 -13.41 5.35 -11.21
CA GLY A 28 -14.78 4.85 -10.95
C GLY A 28 -14.82 3.51 -10.19
N ILE A 29 -13.86 3.27 -9.29
CA ILE A 29 -13.73 2.04 -8.49
C ILE A 29 -13.44 2.35 -7.01
N ASP A 30 -13.92 3.48 -6.52
CA ASP A 30 -13.76 3.93 -5.12
C ASP A 30 -14.45 3.01 -4.11
N ASP A 31 -15.43 2.20 -4.53
CA ASP A 31 -16.03 1.14 -3.74
C ASP A 31 -15.05 -0.01 -3.42
N ARG A 32 -13.91 -0.08 -4.13
CA ARG A 32 -12.91 -1.16 -4.00
C ARG A 32 -11.71 -0.81 -3.12
N ILE A 33 -11.73 0.32 -2.42
CA ILE A 33 -10.61 0.77 -1.55
C ILE A 33 -10.19 -0.33 -0.57
N GLU A 34 -11.14 -0.84 0.22
CA GLU A 34 -10.87 -1.84 1.25
C GLU A 34 -10.35 -3.15 0.63
N GLU A 35 -10.97 -3.61 -0.46
CA GLU A 35 -10.58 -4.82 -1.18
C GLU A 35 -9.12 -4.72 -1.66
N LEU A 36 -8.76 -3.62 -2.31
CA LEU A 36 -7.43 -3.41 -2.88
C LEU A 36 -6.37 -3.20 -1.80
N ALA A 37 -6.69 -2.43 -0.75
CA ALA A 37 -5.80 -2.24 0.40
C ALA A 37 -5.52 -3.58 1.12
N ASN A 38 -6.57 -4.36 1.38
CA ASN A 38 -6.45 -5.67 2.01
C ASN A 38 -5.60 -6.64 1.17
N LYS A 39 -5.86 -6.71 -0.15
CA LYS A 39 -5.06 -7.55 -1.06
C LYS A 39 -3.60 -7.12 -1.10
N GLY A 40 -3.32 -5.82 -1.16
CA GLY A 40 -1.97 -5.28 -1.15
C GLY A 40 -1.21 -5.62 0.14
N ALA A 41 -1.87 -5.49 1.29
CA ALA A 41 -1.31 -5.86 2.59
C ALA A 41 -1.06 -7.37 2.72
N ARG A 42 -2.02 -8.19 2.31
CA ARG A 42 -1.90 -9.66 2.35
C ARG A 42 -0.74 -10.16 1.50
N ILE A 43 -0.61 -9.67 0.26
CA ILE A 43 0.52 -10.04 -0.62
C ILE A 43 1.85 -9.66 0.02
N ALA A 44 1.98 -8.44 0.53
CA ALA A 44 3.21 -7.99 1.19
C ALA A 44 3.55 -8.85 2.42
N ARG A 45 2.55 -9.22 3.22
CA ARG A 45 2.70 -10.08 4.40
C ARG A 45 3.18 -11.48 4.04
N GLU A 46 2.53 -12.13 3.07
CA GLU A 46 2.93 -13.47 2.60
C GLU A 46 4.38 -13.50 2.10
N ARG A 47 4.82 -12.44 1.41
CA ARG A 47 6.19 -12.34 0.92
C ARG A 47 7.21 -12.04 2.03
N ALA A 48 6.82 -11.25 3.03
CA ALA A 48 7.64 -10.99 4.21
C ALA A 48 7.88 -12.26 5.02
N GLU A 49 6.83 -13.06 5.24
CA GLU A 49 6.90 -14.36 5.93
C GLU A 49 7.80 -15.34 5.18
N ALA A 50 7.65 -15.47 3.85
CA ALA A 50 8.52 -16.33 3.04
C ALA A 50 10.00 -15.90 3.09
N ALA A 51 10.28 -14.59 3.13
CA ALA A 51 11.64 -14.08 3.26
C ALA A 51 12.22 -14.34 4.66
N GLU A 52 11.41 -14.19 5.72
CA GLU A 52 11.79 -14.53 7.09
C GLU A 52 12.09 -16.03 7.25
N GLU A 53 11.27 -16.90 6.65
CA GLU A 53 11.52 -18.35 6.63
C GLU A 53 12.84 -18.71 5.92
N THR A 54 13.23 -17.92 4.91
CA THR A 54 14.42 -18.20 4.10
C THR A 54 15.72 -17.86 4.83
N ASP A 55 15.79 -16.75 5.57
CA ASP A 55 17.04 -16.28 6.18
C ASP A 55 16.99 -16.01 7.69
N GLY A 56 15.83 -16.24 8.33
CA GLY A 56 15.63 -16.09 9.77
C GLY A 56 15.61 -14.64 10.27
N ARG A 57 15.63 -13.64 9.38
CA ARG A 57 15.57 -12.23 9.77
C ARG A 57 14.12 -11.76 9.83
N MET A 58 13.76 -11.14 10.97
CA MET A 58 12.45 -10.52 11.15
C MET A 58 12.14 -9.50 10.05
N ARG A 59 10.98 -9.64 9.39
CA ARG A 59 10.54 -8.74 8.31
C ARG A 59 9.35 -7.87 8.70
N TRP A 60 9.34 -6.65 8.19
CA TRP A 60 8.29 -5.66 8.45
C TRP A 60 7.53 -5.31 7.17
N VAL A 61 6.22 -5.13 7.33
CA VAL A 61 5.34 -4.59 6.29
C VAL A 61 4.78 -3.27 6.78
N LEU A 62 5.01 -2.22 6.00
CA LEU A 62 4.58 -0.86 6.30
C LEU A 62 3.38 -0.50 5.41
N GLY A 63 2.28 -0.07 6.03
CA GLY A 63 1.10 0.36 5.29
C GLY A 63 1.37 1.67 4.56
N SER A 64 1.51 1.63 3.23
CA SER A 64 1.70 2.83 2.43
C SER A 64 0.37 3.58 2.29
N MET A 65 0.33 4.83 2.74
CA MET A 65 -0.82 5.72 2.61
C MET A 65 -0.39 7.00 1.91
N GLY A 66 -0.77 7.13 0.65
CA GLY A 66 -0.51 8.33 -0.13
C GLY A 66 -1.53 9.43 0.15
N PRO A 67 -1.18 10.69 -0.13
CA PRO A 67 -2.16 11.76 -0.13
C PRO A 67 -3.19 11.51 -1.23
N GLY A 68 -4.34 12.15 -1.10
CA GLY A 68 -5.29 12.21 -2.18
C GLY A 68 -4.84 13.08 -3.35
N THR A 69 -5.49 12.93 -4.51
CA THR A 69 -5.30 13.81 -5.68
C THR A 69 -6.08 15.12 -5.58
N LYS A 70 -7.04 15.22 -4.66
CA LYS A 70 -7.90 16.40 -4.50
C LYS A 70 -7.33 17.31 -3.40
N LEU A 71 -7.11 18.57 -3.73
CA LEU A 71 -6.63 19.60 -2.82
C LEU A 71 -7.73 20.65 -2.61
N PRO A 72 -8.26 20.82 -1.37
CA PRO A 72 -9.25 21.87 -1.09
C PRO A 72 -8.73 23.27 -1.40
N SER A 73 -7.44 23.53 -1.17
CA SER A 73 -6.79 24.81 -1.45
C SER A 73 -6.75 25.18 -2.94
N LEU A 74 -6.91 24.20 -3.84
CA LEU A 74 -6.99 24.40 -5.29
C LEU A 74 -8.42 24.26 -5.82
N GLY A 75 -9.42 24.13 -4.93
CA GLY A 75 -10.83 24.00 -5.32
C GLY A 75 -11.22 22.64 -5.91
N HIS A 76 -10.40 21.60 -5.75
CA HIS A 76 -10.71 20.25 -6.25
C HIS A 76 -11.77 19.52 -5.40
N THR A 77 -11.96 19.94 -4.15
CA THR A 77 -12.91 19.37 -3.18
C THR A 77 -13.18 20.37 -2.05
N THR A 78 -14.13 20.07 -1.17
CA THR A 78 -14.37 20.80 0.09
C THR A 78 -13.41 20.36 1.20
N TYR A 79 -13.29 21.17 2.25
CA TYR A 79 -12.59 20.79 3.50
C TYR A 79 -13.43 19.88 4.40
N GLU A 80 -14.73 19.83 4.14
CA GLU A 80 -15.69 18.88 4.72
C GLU A 80 -15.52 17.50 4.09
#